data_AF-A0A351IXS5-F1
#
_entry.id   AF-A0A351IXS5-F1
#
_cell.length_a   1.000
_cell.length_b   1.000
_cell.length_c   1.000
_cell.angle_alpha   90.00
_cell.angle_beta   90.00
_cell.angle_gamma   90.00
#
_symmetry.space_group_name_H-M   'P 1'
#
loop_
_entity.id
_entity.type
_entity.pdbx_description
1 polymer ?
#
loop_
_entity_poly.entity_id
_entity_poly.type
_entity_poly.pdbx_seq_one_letter_code
_entity_poly.pdbx_strand_id
1 'polypeptide(L)'
;MNASGAAFSLLIVRIIGAALSAIFLLQGKSGLTIRGFFPFRFDGPIIKSICKVAIPVTAEIVLLMFDVMYHRIAKYLGPNALTAHSVGFSIITFLEIPASAICLTLMTVVGQLVGSGNLKEARYQINRMVIFSCFCLLTTAGIGYLCSDWFAALYHLSPQSSEYLTDILLIMMIALPLFWSG
;
A
#
# COMPACT_ATOMS: atom_id res chain seq x y z
N MET A 1 8.33 5.18 -23.62
CA MET A 1 9.12 4.23 -22.79
C MET A 1 8.97 2.84 -23.39
N ASN A 2 10.05 2.20 -23.82
CA ASN A 2 9.97 0.84 -24.37
C ASN A 2 9.71 -0.15 -23.23
N ALA A 3 8.60 -0.90 -23.30
CA ALA A 3 8.16 -1.81 -22.23
C ALA A 3 9.26 -2.79 -21.76
N SER A 4 10.15 -3.18 -22.67
CA SER A 4 11.31 -4.03 -22.38
C SER A 4 12.29 -3.39 -21.39
N GLY A 5 12.55 -2.08 -21.47
CA GLY A 5 13.48 -1.39 -20.56
C GLY A 5 12.98 -1.32 -19.12
N ALA A 6 11.66 -1.12 -18.95
CA ALA A 6 11.03 -1.17 -17.63
C ALA A 6 11.10 -2.57 -17.02
N ALA A 7 10.88 -3.62 -17.84
CA ALA A 7 10.98 -5.01 -17.40
C ALA A 7 12.41 -5.38 -16.97
N PHE A 8 13.44 -4.98 -17.73
CA PHE A 8 14.84 -5.23 -17.36
C PHE A 8 15.22 -4.53 -16.06
N SER A 9 14.81 -3.26 -15.90
CA SER A 9 15.07 -2.50 -14.67
C SER A 9 14.44 -3.18 -13.45
N LEU A 10 13.20 -3.64 -13.56
CA LEU A 10 12.50 -4.34 -12.49
C LEU A 10 13.16 -5.68 -12.15
N LEU A 11 13.64 -6.41 -13.16
CA LEU A 11 14.34 -7.68 -12.99
C LEU A 11 15.66 -7.48 -12.23
N ILE A 12 16.45 -6.46 -12.60
CA ILE A 12 17.70 -6.12 -11.91
C ILE A 12 17.44 -5.78 -10.44
N VAL A 13 16.43 -4.95 -10.16
CA VAL A 13 16.05 -4.59 -8.79
C VAL A 13 15.69 -5.84 -7.96
N ARG A 14 14.95 -6.78 -8.53
CA ARG A 14 14.60 -8.04 -7.83
C ARG A 14 15.80 -8.93 -7.57
N ILE A 15 16.74 -9.04 -8.52
CA ILE A 15 17.97 -9.81 -8.34
C ILE A 15 18.79 -9.23 -7.18
N ILE A 16 18.96 -7.90 -7.15
CA ILE A 16 19.70 -7.23 -6.08
C ILE A 16 19.01 -7.41 -4.74
N GLY A 17 17.68 -7.23 -4.68
CA GLY A 17 16.90 -7.42 -3.45
C GLY A 17 16.98 -8.85 -2.91
N ALA A 18 16.90 -9.85 -3.80
CA ALA A 18 17.06 -11.25 -3.45
C ALA A 18 18.48 -11.56 -2.93
N ALA A 19 19.51 -11.02 -3.59
CA ALA A 19 20.90 -11.20 -3.19
C ALA A 19 21.16 -10.61 -1.80
N LEU A 20 20.71 -9.37 -1.54
CA LEU A 20 20.83 -8.73 -0.23
C LEU A 20 20.10 -9.52 0.86
N SER A 21 18.85 -9.93 0.59
CA SER A 21 18.06 -10.72 1.53
C SER A 21 18.74 -12.05 1.88
N ALA A 22 19.30 -12.74 0.88
CA ALA A 22 20.06 -13.96 1.07
C ALA A 22 21.32 -13.72 1.92
N ILE A 23 22.08 -12.64 1.66
CA ILE A 23 23.26 -12.28 2.46
C ILE A 23 22.88 -12.03 3.92
N PHE A 24 21.82 -11.25 4.19
CA PHE A 24 21.36 -10.96 5.54
C PHE A 24 20.88 -12.22 6.29
N LEU A 25 20.23 -13.15 5.59
CA LEU A 25 19.81 -14.44 6.16
C LEU A 25 21.02 -15.34 6.46
N LEU A 26 22.00 -15.40 5.56
CA LEU A 26 23.20 -16.25 5.72
C LEU A 26 24.17 -15.73 6.80
N GLN A 27 24.13 -14.43 7.11
CA GLN A 27 24.95 -13.85 8.19
C GLN A 27 24.47 -14.25 9.61
N GLY A 28 23.30 -14.88 9.76
CA GLY A 28 22.82 -15.42 11.04
C GLY A 28 22.48 -14.39 12.12
N LYS A 29 22.61 -13.08 11.84
CA LYS A 29 22.31 -11.98 12.76
C LYS A 29 20.80 -11.71 12.93
N SER A 30 19.96 -12.36 12.13
CA SER A 30 18.51 -12.18 12.08
C SER A 30 17.72 -13.09 13.04
N GLY A 31 18.41 -13.85 13.92
CA GLY A 31 17.76 -14.80 14.82
C GLY A 31 17.22 -16.07 14.14
N LEU A 32 17.45 -16.19 12.82
CA LEU A 32 17.05 -17.33 11.99
C LEU A 32 18.30 -18.14 11.63
N THR A 33 18.59 -19.20 12.39
CA THR A 33 19.58 -20.21 11.98
C THR A 33 18.97 -21.10 10.90
N ILE A 34 19.29 -20.84 9.64
CA ILE A 34 19.00 -21.77 8.54
C ILE A 34 19.92 -22.99 8.71
N ARG A 35 19.43 -24.01 9.42
CA ARG A 35 20.09 -25.32 9.50
C ARG A 35 19.84 -26.07 8.19
N GLY A 36 20.75 -25.88 7.24
CA GLY A 36 20.83 -26.64 5.99
C GLY A 36 20.13 -25.98 4.80
N PHE A 37 20.69 -26.22 3.61
CA PHE A 37 20.19 -25.70 2.33
C PHE A 37 18.84 -26.32 1.90
N PHE A 38 18.43 -27.42 2.54
CA PHE A 38 17.27 -28.25 2.18
C PHE A 38 16.70 -29.02 3.39
N PRO A 39 15.81 -28.43 4.20
CA PRO A 39 14.84 -29.20 4.98
C PRO A 39 13.45 -28.91 4.42
N PHE A 40 13.21 -29.22 3.14
CA PHE A 40 11.89 -29.11 2.54
C PHE A 40 11.00 -30.21 3.13
N ARG A 41 10.40 -29.93 4.29
CA ARG A 41 9.39 -30.79 4.91
C ARG A 41 8.02 -30.25 4.51
N PHE A 42 7.31 -31.04 3.71
CA PHE A 42 5.94 -30.71 3.32
C PHE A 42 5.02 -30.89 4.52
N ASP A 43 4.70 -29.79 5.20
CA ASP A 43 3.84 -29.78 6.38
C ASP A 43 2.46 -29.24 5.97
N GLY A 44 1.53 -30.15 5.68
CA GLY A 44 0.15 -29.83 5.29
C GLY A 44 -0.57 -28.88 6.26
N PRO A 45 -0.48 -29.09 7.59
CA PRO A 45 -0.98 -28.13 8.60
C PRO A 45 -0.45 -26.70 8.42
N ILE A 46 0.85 -26.52 8.21
CA ILE A 46 1.44 -25.19 8.00
C ILE A 46 0.93 -24.57 6.69
N ILE A 47 0.92 -25.34 5.61
CA ILE A 47 0.42 -24.88 4.30
C ILE A 47 -1.05 -24.43 4.42
N LYS A 48 -1.89 -25.22 5.11
CA LYS A 48 -3.29 -24.87 5.35
C LYS A 48 -3.45 -23.58 6.15
N SER A 49 -2.59 -23.34 7.13
CA SER A 49 -2.57 -22.10 7.92
C SER A 49 -2.22 -20.89 7.04
N ILE A 50 -1.19 -21.00 6.20
CA ILE A 50 -0.78 -19.95 5.26
C ILE A 50 -1.91 -19.67 4.27
N CYS A 51 -2.51 -20.71 3.66
CA CYS A 51 -3.62 -20.55 2.74
C CYS A 51 -4.83 -19.86 3.39
N LYS A 52 -5.13 -20.17 4.66
CA LYS A 52 -6.26 -19.54 5.38
C LYS A 52 -6.10 -18.02 5.54
N VAL A 53 -4.87 -17.52 5.60
CA VAL A 53 -4.57 -16.07 5.66
C VAL A 53 -4.40 -15.48 4.25
N ALA A 54 -3.72 -16.19 3.35
CA ALA A 54 -3.42 -15.68 2.02
C ALA A 54 -4.65 -15.60 1.10
N ILE A 55 -5.58 -16.56 1.18
CA ILE A 55 -6.80 -16.57 0.35
C ILE A 55 -7.66 -15.33 0.57
N PRO A 56 -8.07 -14.96 1.81
CA PRO A 56 -8.91 -13.78 2.01
C PRO A 56 -8.21 -12.49 1.57
N VAL A 57 -6.90 -12.36 1.87
CA VAL A 57 -6.12 -11.18 1.45
C VAL A 57 -6.04 -11.07 -0.08
N THR A 58 -5.79 -12.19 -0.76
CA THR A 58 -5.75 -12.19 -2.24
C THR A 58 -7.12 -11.92 -2.83
N ALA A 59 -8.19 -12.45 -2.22
CA ALA A 59 -9.56 -12.20 -2.64
C ALA A 59 -9.92 -10.72 -2.50
N GLU A 60 -9.54 -10.07 -1.39
CA GLU A 60 -9.73 -8.63 -1.17
C GLU A 60 -9.03 -7.80 -2.26
N ILE A 61 -7.76 -8.09 -2.58
CA ILE A 61 -7.02 -7.41 -3.66
C ILE A 61 -7.71 -7.59 -5.02
N VAL A 62 -8.21 -8.80 -5.31
CA VAL A 62 -8.95 -9.08 -6.56
C VAL A 62 -10.29 -8.34 -6.58
N LEU A 63 -10.98 -8.21 -5.44
CA LEU A 63 -12.21 -7.45 -5.31
C LEU A 63 -12.00 -5.96 -5.62
N LEU A 64 -10.90 -5.39 -5.11
CA LEU A 64 -10.51 -4.01 -5.41
C LEU A 64 -10.20 -3.78 -6.89
N MET A 65 -9.67 -4.78 -7.60
CA MET A 65 -9.45 -4.68 -9.05
C MET A 65 -10.76 -4.59 -9.85
N PHE A 66 -11.89 -5.08 -9.32
CA PHE A 66 -13.19 -4.90 -9.98
C PHE A 66 -13.69 -3.47 -9.92
N ASP A 67 -13.17 -2.62 -9.03
CA ASP A 67 -13.48 -1.19 -9.01
C ASP A 67 -13.03 -0.49 -10.32
N VAL A 68 -12.04 -1.05 -11.01
CA VAL A 68 -11.65 -0.61 -12.37
C VAL A 68 -12.80 -0.79 -13.38
N MET A 69 -13.79 -1.67 -13.13
CA MET A 69 -15.01 -1.73 -13.95
C MET A 69 -15.96 -0.55 -13.69
N TYR A 70 -16.03 -0.01 -12.47
CA TYR A 70 -16.78 1.22 -12.18
C TYR A 70 -16.24 2.40 -13.01
N HIS A 71 -14.91 2.49 -13.15
CA HIS A 71 -14.25 3.47 -14.01
C HIS A 71 -14.64 3.37 -15.50
N ARG A 72 -15.07 2.18 -15.97
CA ARG A 72 -15.58 2.02 -17.34
C ARG A 72 -16.99 2.58 -17.51
N ILE A 73 -17.81 2.54 -16.46
CA ILE A 73 -19.11 3.22 -16.41
C ILE A 73 -18.89 4.73 -16.24
N ALA A 74 -17.83 5.13 -15.53
CA ALA A 74 -17.45 6.53 -15.39
C ALA A 74 -17.07 7.23 -16.71
N LYS A 75 -16.86 6.49 -17.81
CA LYS A 75 -16.73 7.08 -19.17
C LYS A 75 -17.93 7.93 -19.58
N TYR A 76 -19.10 7.73 -18.97
CA TYR A 76 -20.28 8.57 -19.18
C TYR A 76 -20.20 9.94 -18.48
N LEU A 77 -19.26 10.16 -17.54
CA LEU A 77 -19.02 11.47 -16.89
C LEU A 77 -18.21 12.45 -17.76
N GLY A 78 -17.74 12.00 -18.93
CA GLY A 78 -16.99 12.82 -19.87
C GLY A 78 -15.46 12.75 -19.67
N PRO A 79 -14.69 13.11 -20.70
CA PRO A 79 -13.23 12.95 -20.71
C PRO A 79 -12.53 13.75 -19.61
N ASN A 80 -13.05 14.93 -19.26
CA ASN A 80 -12.44 15.80 -18.25
C ASN A 80 -12.46 15.19 -16.84
N ALA A 81 -13.55 14.50 -16.48
CA ALA A 81 -13.68 13.83 -15.18
C ALA A 81 -12.80 12.57 -15.11
N LEU A 82 -12.70 11.81 -16.21
CA LEU A 82 -11.84 10.62 -16.26
C LEU A 82 -10.34 10.97 -16.13
N THR A 83 -9.92 12.06 -16.78
CA THR A 83 -8.54 12.55 -16.67
C THR A 83 -8.25 13.03 -15.24
N ALA A 84 -9.15 13.82 -14.65
CA ALA A 84 -9.02 14.29 -13.27
C ALA A 84 -8.94 13.10 -12.29
N HIS A 85 -9.78 12.09 -12.47
CA HIS A 85 -9.76 10.88 -11.66
C HIS A 85 -8.42 10.13 -11.77
N SER A 86 -7.92 9.88 -12.98
CA SER A 86 -6.68 9.10 -13.17
C SER A 86 -5.46 9.79 -12.55
N VAL A 87 -5.41 11.12 -12.68
CA VAL A 87 -4.37 11.95 -12.05
C VAL A 87 -4.54 11.99 -10.54
N GLY A 88 -5.77 12.23 -10.06
CA GLY A 88 -6.11 12.22 -8.64
C GLY A 88 -5.74 10.91 -7.97
N PHE A 89 -6.07 9.77 -8.58
CA PHE A 89 -5.72 8.44 -8.09
C PHE A 89 -4.21 8.26 -7.95
N SER A 90 -3.44 8.70 -8.95
CA SER A 90 -1.97 8.63 -8.90
C SER A 90 -1.38 9.46 -7.75
N ILE A 91 -1.96 10.64 -7.49
CA ILE A 91 -1.57 11.51 -6.38
C ILE A 91 -1.95 10.86 -5.04
N ILE A 92 -3.17 10.34 -4.92
CA ILE A 92 -3.66 9.69 -3.69
C ILE A 92 -2.79 8.49 -3.33
N THR A 93 -2.47 7.62 -4.29
CA THR A 93 -1.57 6.48 -4.04
C THR A 93 -0.20 6.93 -3.50
N PHE A 94 0.31 8.08 -3.97
CA PHE A 94 1.56 8.63 -3.45
C PHE A 94 1.41 9.15 -2.01
N LEU A 95 0.30 9.84 -1.71
CA LEU A 95 0.01 10.37 -0.38
C LEU A 95 -0.25 9.26 0.65
N GLU A 96 -0.73 8.09 0.23
CA GLU A 96 -1.01 6.94 1.10
C GLU A 96 0.25 6.14 1.50
N ILE A 97 1.36 6.26 0.78
CA ILE A 97 2.61 5.50 1.01
C ILE A 97 3.03 5.49 2.49
N PRO A 98 3.08 6.63 3.22
CA PRO A 98 3.53 6.65 4.60
C PRO A 98 2.61 5.85 5.53
N ALA A 99 1.30 5.94 5.32
CA ALA A 99 0.31 5.21 6.12
C ALA A 99 0.39 3.70 5.86
N SER A 100 0.54 3.29 4.61
CA SER A 100 0.74 1.89 4.25
C SER A 100 2.03 1.33 4.86
N ALA A 101 3.11 2.11 4.91
CA ALA A 101 4.38 1.71 5.54
C ALA A 101 4.24 1.49 7.06
N ILE A 102 3.48 2.36 7.75
CA ILE A 102 3.16 2.21 9.17
C ILE A 102 2.34 0.93 9.39
N CYS A 103 1.33 0.68 8.56
CA CYS A 103 0.49 -0.52 8.66
C CYS A 103 1.30 -1.81 8.49
N LEU A 104 2.19 -1.86 7.49
CA LEU A 104 3.07 -3.02 7.27
C LEU A 104 4.03 -3.26 8.45
N THR A 105 4.58 -2.18 9.01
CA THR A 105 5.46 -2.25 10.18
C THR A 105 4.69 -2.75 11.40
N LEU A 106 3.48 -2.21 11.63
CA LEU A 106 2.60 -2.61 12.72
C LEU A 106 2.22 -4.09 12.62
N MET A 107 1.87 -4.59 11.44
CA MET A 107 1.56 -6.00 11.20
C MET A 107 2.71 -6.91 11.63
N THR A 108 3.95 -6.51 11.32
CA THR A 108 5.16 -7.26 11.70
C THR A 108 5.37 -7.26 13.22
N VAL A 109 5.28 -6.09 13.86
CA VAL A 109 5.47 -5.94 15.32
C VAL A 109 4.40 -6.69 16.10
N VAL A 110 3.13 -6.58 15.69
CA VAL A 110 2.01 -7.30 16.30
C VAL A 110 2.18 -8.80 16.12
N GLY A 111 2.61 -9.26 14.94
CA GLY A 111 2.90 -10.68 14.70
C GLY A 111 3.93 -11.23 15.68
N GLN A 112 5.00 -10.46 15.96
CA GLN A 112 6.02 -10.83 16.94
C GLN A 112 5.48 -10.83 18.38
N LEU A 113 4.73 -9.79 18.78
CA LEU A 113 4.17 -9.66 20.14
C LEU A 113 3.10 -10.71 20.45
N VAL A 114 2.24 -11.03 19.48
CA VAL A 114 1.25 -12.10 19.60
C VAL A 114 1.95 -13.46 19.67
N GLY A 115 2.98 -13.68 18.85
CA GLY A 115 3.81 -14.89 18.90
C GLY A 115 4.54 -15.08 20.24
N SER A 116 4.92 -14.00 20.92
CA SER A 116 5.55 -14.04 22.25
C SER A 116 4.55 -14.07 23.41
N GLY A 117 3.24 -14.14 23.15
CA GLY A 117 2.18 -14.15 24.17
C GLY A 117 1.88 -12.79 24.81
N ASN A 118 2.49 -11.70 24.35
CA ASN A 118 2.31 -10.37 24.93
C ASN A 118 1.16 -9.59 24.26
N LEU A 119 -0.06 -10.06 24.47
CA LEU A 119 -1.27 -9.49 23.85
C LEU A 119 -1.59 -8.06 24.32
N LYS A 120 -1.20 -7.71 25.55
CA LYS A 120 -1.41 -6.37 26.11
C LYS A 120 -0.59 -5.33 25.35
N GLU A 121 0.69 -5.61 25.15
CA GLU A 121 1.58 -4.73 24.39
C GLU A 121 1.16 -4.65 22.92
N ALA A 122 0.73 -5.76 22.31
CA ALA A 122 0.22 -5.76 20.95
C ALA A 122 -0.95 -4.77 20.77
N ARG A 123 -1.92 -4.78 21.69
CA ARG A 123 -3.06 -3.84 21.64
C ARG A 123 -2.63 -2.39 21.88
N TYR A 124 -1.68 -2.16 22.78
CA TYR A 124 -1.14 -0.82 23.03
C TYR A 124 -0.45 -0.23 21.79
N GLN A 125 0.38 -1.03 21.11
CA GLN A 125 1.06 -0.62 19.90
C GLN A 125 0.09 -0.36 18.74
N ILE A 126 -0.93 -1.20 18.57
CA ILE A 126 -1.99 -0.99 17.57
C ILE A 126 -2.66 0.37 17.77
N ASN A 127 -3.15 0.66 18.98
CA ASN A 127 -3.88 1.89 19.24
C ASN A 127 -3.03 3.14 18.96
N ARG A 128 -1.75 3.12 19.35
CA ARG A 128 -0.83 4.25 19.11
C ARG A 128 -0.50 4.42 17.64
N MET A 129 -0.23 3.33 16.93
CA MET A 129 0.13 3.34 15.53
C MET A 129 -1.05 3.74 14.64
N VAL A 130 -2.28 3.37 15.01
CA VAL A 130 -3.50 3.83 14.31
C VAL A 130 -3.66 5.35 14.44
N ILE A 131 -3.51 5.91 15.64
CA ILE A 131 -3.58 7.37 15.85
C ILE A 131 -2.48 8.08 15.04
N PHE A 132 -1.26 7.54 15.07
CA PHE A 132 -0.14 8.10 14.32
C PHE A 132 -0.37 8.02 12.80
N SER A 133 -0.88 6.90 12.30
CA SER A 133 -1.24 6.72 10.89
C SER A 133 -2.32 7.70 10.46
N CYS A 134 -3.34 7.92 11.29
CA CYS A 134 -4.39 8.90 11.03
C CYS A 134 -3.83 10.32 10.94
N PHE A 135 -2.90 10.69 11.84
CA PHE A 135 -2.20 11.97 11.77
C PHE A 135 -1.35 12.10 10.49
N CYS A 136 -0.62 11.05 10.10
CA CYS A 136 0.12 11.03 8.84
C CYS A 136 -0.79 11.15 7.60
N LEU A 137 -1.96 10.51 7.60
CA LEU A 137 -2.94 10.65 6.52
C LEU A 137 -3.52 12.05 6.45
N LEU A 138 -3.92 12.64 7.57
CA LEU A 138 -4.45 14.01 7.62
C LEU A 138 -3.42 15.03 7.13
N THR A 139 -2.16 14.87 7.54
CA THR A 139 -1.08 15.77 7.13
C THR A 139 -0.75 15.63 5.64
N THR A 140 -0.60 14.40 5.13
CA THR A 140 -0.32 14.16 3.70
C THR A 140 -1.49 14.58 2.82
N ALA A 141 -2.74 14.29 3.19
CA ALA A 141 -3.90 14.72 2.44
C ALA A 141 -4.08 16.25 2.46
N GLY A 142 -3.83 16.90 3.61
CA GLY A 142 -3.83 18.35 3.71
C GLY A 142 -2.79 19.01 2.82
N ILE A 143 -1.56 18.47 2.78
CA ILE A 143 -0.53 18.91 1.83
C ILE A 143 -0.99 18.69 0.39
N GLY A 144 -1.60 17.53 0.10
CA GLY A 144 -2.16 17.21 -1.22
C GLY A 144 -3.16 18.25 -1.70
N TYR A 145 -4.09 18.66 -0.84
CA TYR A 145 -5.07 19.70 -1.14
C TYR A 145 -4.43 21.08 -1.34
N LEU A 146 -3.51 21.49 -0.47
CA LEU A 146 -2.80 22.78 -0.61
C LEU A 146 -1.94 22.86 -1.87
N CYS A 147 -1.44 21.71 -2.34
CA CYS A 147 -0.66 21.61 -3.57
C CYS A 147 -1.51 21.22 -4.80
N SER A 148 -2.83 21.22 -4.71
CA SER A 148 -3.73 20.80 -5.81
C SER A 148 -3.48 21.58 -7.11
N ASP A 149 -3.31 22.89 -7.05
CA ASP A 149 -2.98 23.73 -8.21
C ASP A 149 -1.62 23.37 -8.82
N TRP A 150 -0.63 23.03 -7.97
CA TRP A 150 0.68 22.59 -8.44
C TRP A 150 0.59 21.25 -9.16
N PHE A 151 -0.19 20.31 -8.63
CA PHE A 151 -0.46 19.04 -9.29
C PHE A 151 -1.21 19.25 -10.61
N ALA A 152 -2.22 20.12 -10.65
CA ALA A 152 -2.96 20.43 -11.86
C ALA A 152 -2.07 21.03 -12.96
N ALA A 153 -1.14 21.92 -12.57
CA ALA A 153 -0.14 22.48 -13.47
C ALA A 153 0.85 21.43 -13.99
N LEU A 154 1.32 20.52 -13.12
CA LEU A 154 2.25 19.45 -13.48
C LEU A 154 1.68 18.48 -14.52
N TYR A 155 0.38 18.18 -14.43
CA TYR A 155 -0.31 17.29 -15.36
C TYR A 155 -0.94 18.04 -16.56
N HIS A 156 -0.72 19.35 -16.70
CA HIS A 156 -1.29 20.19 -17.75
C HIS A 156 -2.81 20.00 -17.91
N LEU A 157 -3.54 19.99 -16.79
CA LEU A 157 -4.98 19.77 -16.80
C LEU A 157 -5.74 20.95 -17.40
N SER A 158 -6.88 20.66 -18.04
CA SER A 158 -7.83 21.70 -18.43
C SER A 158 -8.44 22.37 -17.18
N PRO A 159 -8.94 23.62 -17.27
CA PRO A 159 -9.55 24.30 -16.12
C PRO A 159 -10.66 23.47 -15.45
N GLN A 160 -11.51 22.83 -16.26
CA GLN A 160 -12.57 21.95 -15.75
C GLN A 160 -12.04 20.68 -15.08
N SER A 161 -10.96 20.08 -15.60
CA SER A 161 -10.32 18.92 -14.96
C SER A 161 -9.59 19.28 -13.67
N SER A 162 -9.11 20.51 -13.55
CA SER A 162 -8.48 21.03 -12.33
C SER A 162 -9.49 21.16 -11.19
N GLU A 163 -10.69 21.69 -11.48
CA GLU A 163 -11.77 21.78 -10.48
C GLU A 163 -12.16 20.40 -9.97
N TYR A 164 -12.37 19.43 -10.88
CA TYR A 164 -12.68 18.05 -10.49
C TYR A 164 -11.54 17.40 -9.66
N LEU A 165 -10.29 17.72 -9.95
CA LEU A 165 -9.16 17.20 -9.16
C LEU A 165 -9.19 17.74 -7.73
N THR A 166 -9.44 19.05 -7.55
CA THR A 166 -9.52 19.68 -6.23
C THR A 166 -10.68 19.10 -5.41
N ASP A 167 -11.85 18.89 -6.03
CA ASP A 167 -12.99 18.25 -5.36
C ASP A 167 -12.66 16.83 -4.91
N ILE A 168 -12.03 16.02 -5.76
CA ILE A 168 -11.60 14.66 -5.42
C ILE A 168 -10.62 14.69 -4.24
N LEU A 169 -9.62 15.58 -4.26
CA LEU A 169 -8.63 15.68 -3.18
C LEU A 169 -9.27 16.13 -1.86
N LEU A 170 -10.24 17.04 -1.90
CA LEU A 170 -10.97 17.49 -0.71
C LEU A 170 -11.84 16.39 -0.11
N ILE A 171 -12.58 15.65 -0.95
CA ILE A 171 -13.39 14.50 -0.50
C ILE A 171 -12.48 13.46 0.16
N MET A 172 -11.33 13.17 -0.44
CA MET A 172 -10.39 12.16 0.06
C MET A 172 -9.69 12.61 1.34
N MET A 173 -9.41 13.91 1.51
CA MET A 173 -8.88 14.46 2.77
C MET A 173 -9.78 14.14 3.97
N ILE A 174 -11.10 14.12 3.75
CA ILE A 174 -12.09 13.83 4.80
C ILE A 174 -12.33 12.32 4.91
N ALA A 175 -12.47 11.63 3.78
CA ALA A 175 -12.85 10.22 3.74
C ALA A 175 -11.73 9.28 4.20
N LEU A 176 -10.48 9.50 3.78
CA LEU A 176 -9.37 8.58 4.07
C LEU A 176 -9.16 8.37 5.58
N PRO A 177 -9.07 9.40 6.44
CA PRO A 177 -8.90 9.21 7.88
C PRO A 177 -10.09 8.51 8.56
N LEU A 178 -11.31 8.77 8.07
CA LEU A 178 -12.54 8.19 8.63
C LEU A 178 -12.62 6.68 8.37
N PHE A 179 -12.41 6.27 7.12
CA PHE A 179 -12.54 4.87 6.71
C PHE A 179 -11.30 4.03 7.06
N TRP A 180 -10.13 4.64 7.26
CA TRP A 180 -8.90 3.92 7.63
C TRP A 180 -8.91 3.39 9.08
N SER A 181 -9.74 3.96 9.95
CA SER A 181 -9.82 3.57 11.37
C SER A 181 -10.89 2.51 11.70
N GLY A 182 -11.65 2.07 10.69
CA GLY A 182 -12.77 1.13 10.81
C GLY A 182 -12.40 -0.33 10.59
#